data_AF-A0A7K2L0K5-F1
#
_entry.id   AF-A0A7K2L0K5-F1
#
_cell.length_a   1.000
_cell.length_b   1.000
_cell.length_c   1.000
_cell.angle_alpha   90.00
_cell.angle_beta   90.00
_cell.angle_gamma   90.00
#
_symmetry.space_group_name_H-M   'P 1'
#
loop_
_entity.id
_entity.type
_entity.pdbx_description
1 polymer ?
#
loop_
_entity_poly.entity_id
_entity_poly.type
_entity_poly.pdbx_seq_one_letter_code
_entity_poly.pdbx_strand_id
1 'polypeptide(L)'
;MRAPRLPAWTATLTWKAAVFIAVMCCALAALLGILVHVSVTGQTVTDSREKALARLTDVTRLYEAGEPLPRFAGVDPPGLPASLRALAVQGERGTLVADDRGRPTMWAAGPADGRALAVRVDYTQSAETIDALDRSILGSSVLAIGATLLVGAFAVTRVTRRLHLTAQVARRISAGDLDARVDDPRTQDSSRPQDEVATVSGALDTMASSLQSKLQSEQRFTADVAHELRTPLTGLSAAAELLPEGRPSELVRDRVRAMRGLTEDLLEISRLDARNETVDLAVHEL
;
A
#
# COMPACT_ATOMS: atom_id res chain seq x y z
N MET A 1 19.66 35.06 -6.31
CA MET A 1 19.07 33.87 -6.95
C MET A 1 18.84 32.81 -5.87
N ARG A 2 17.59 32.57 -5.46
CA ARG A 2 17.23 31.56 -4.45
C ARG A 2 16.83 30.28 -5.19
N ALA A 3 17.58 29.20 -4.96
CA ALA A 3 17.27 27.89 -5.51
C ALA A 3 15.93 27.37 -4.94
N PRO A 4 15.04 26.76 -5.75
CA PRO A 4 13.82 26.17 -5.25
C PRO A 4 14.18 24.94 -4.42
N ARG A 5 13.79 24.97 -3.13
CA ARG A 5 13.85 23.79 -2.25
C ARG A 5 12.81 22.80 -2.76
N LEU A 6 13.26 21.73 -3.40
CA LEU A 6 12.41 20.59 -3.73
C LEU A 6 11.87 19.98 -2.42
N PRO A 7 10.56 19.69 -2.32
CA PRO A 7 9.99 19.12 -1.10
C PRO A 7 10.49 17.68 -0.95
N ALA A 8 11.16 17.41 0.18
CA ALA A 8 11.62 16.08 0.57
C ALA A 8 10.42 15.18 0.87
N TRP A 9 9.92 14.50 -0.16
CA TRP A 9 8.90 13.46 -0.07
C TRP A 9 9.53 12.17 0.44
N THR A 10 9.94 12.11 1.71
CA THR A 10 10.11 10.84 2.41
C THR A 10 8.73 10.39 2.90
N ALA A 11 7.86 10.06 1.94
CA ALA A 11 6.56 9.49 2.25
C ALA A 11 6.81 8.17 3.00
N THR A 12 6.26 8.06 4.20
CA THR A 12 6.35 6.87 5.06
C THR A 12 6.02 5.62 4.24
N LEU A 13 6.61 4.47 4.56
CA LEU A 13 6.40 3.18 3.84
C LEU A 13 4.92 2.87 3.54
N THR A 14 4.06 3.45 4.37
CA THR A 14 2.62 3.38 4.45
C THR A 14 1.95 4.16 3.32
N TRP A 15 2.44 5.36 3.02
CA TRP A 15 2.05 6.11 1.83
C TRP A 15 2.47 5.35 0.57
N LYS A 16 3.67 4.75 0.56
CA LYS A 16 4.15 3.98 -0.60
C LYS A 16 3.31 2.73 -0.85
N ALA A 17 2.98 1.96 0.18
CA ALA A 17 2.12 0.78 0.08
C ALA A 17 0.67 1.14 -0.28
N ALA A 18 0.11 2.19 0.33
CA ALA A 18 -1.22 2.68 0.00
C ALA A 18 -1.30 3.19 -1.44
N VAL A 19 -0.30 3.96 -1.90
CA VAL A 19 -0.20 4.39 -3.29
C VAL A 19 -0.04 3.19 -4.23
N PHE A 20 0.77 2.19 -3.88
CA PHE A 20 0.96 1.02 -4.73
C PHE A 20 -0.34 0.22 -4.91
N ILE A 21 -1.06 -0.07 -3.82
CA ILE A 21 -2.35 -0.77 -3.87
C ILE A 21 -3.39 0.07 -4.62
N ALA A 22 -3.46 1.37 -4.34
CA ALA A 22 -4.36 2.29 -5.04
C ALA A 22 -4.08 2.33 -6.54
N VAL A 23 -2.81 2.44 -6.94
CA VAL A 23 -2.40 2.45 -8.35
C VAL A 23 -2.69 1.10 -9.01
N MET A 24 -2.41 -0.03 -8.34
CA MET A 24 -2.70 -1.35 -8.87
C MET A 24 -4.21 -1.57 -9.08
N CYS A 25 -5.04 -1.17 -8.13
CA CYS A 25 -6.49 -1.27 -8.25
C CYS A 25 -7.09 -0.33 -9.29
N CYS A 26 -6.62 0.92 -9.36
CA CYS A 26 -7.01 1.85 -10.42
C CYS A 26 -6.59 1.33 -11.80
N ALA A 27 -5.40 0.76 -11.92
CA ALA A 27 -4.92 0.17 -13.17
C ALA A 27 -5.74 -1.06 -13.57
N LEU A 28 -6.04 -1.97 -12.65
CA LEU A 28 -6.89 -3.15 -12.90
C LEU A 28 -8.31 -2.76 -13.30
N ALA A 29 -8.91 -1.80 -12.59
CA ALA A 29 -10.26 -1.32 -12.89
C ALA A 29 -10.31 -0.61 -14.25
N ALA A 30 -9.32 0.24 -14.56
CA ALA A 30 -9.22 0.89 -15.87
C ALA A 30 -9.02 -0.13 -16.99
N LEU A 31 -8.16 -1.13 -16.79
CA LEU A 31 -7.88 -2.17 -17.78
C LEU A 31 -9.10 -3.06 -18.02
N LEU A 32 -9.82 -3.45 -16.96
CA LEU A 32 -11.09 -4.17 -17.09
C LEU A 32 -12.16 -3.32 -17.77
N GLY A 33 -12.30 -2.05 -17.41
CA GLY A 33 -13.26 -1.13 -18.04
C GLY A 33 -12.98 -0.94 -19.53
N ILE A 34 -11.72 -0.70 -19.90
CA ILE A 34 -11.29 -0.58 -21.30
C ILE A 34 -11.51 -1.90 -22.04
N LEU A 35 -11.15 -3.04 -21.44
CA LEU A 35 -11.31 -4.35 -22.05
C LEU A 35 -12.80 -4.66 -22.32
N VAL A 36 -13.67 -4.41 -21.36
CA VAL A 36 -15.12 -4.63 -21.52
C VAL A 36 -15.68 -3.67 -22.57
N HIS A 37 -15.34 -2.39 -22.53
CA HIS A 37 -15.82 -1.41 -23.51
C HIS A 37 -15.37 -1.77 -24.94
N VAL A 38 -14.11 -2.17 -25.13
CA VAL A 38 -13.58 -2.60 -26.43
C VAL A 38 -14.24 -3.92 -26.89
N SER A 39 -14.43 -4.87 -25.97
CA SER A 39 -15.07 -6.17 -26.28
C SER A 39 -16.53 -6.00 -26.70
N VAL A 40 -17.30 -5.21 -25.94
CA VAL A 40 -18.73 -4.98 -26.17
C VAL A 40 -18.98 -4.16 -27.42
N THR A 41 -18.17 -3.11 -27.66
CA THR A 41 -18.26 -2.28 -28.88
C THR A 41 -17.89 -3.07 -30.13
N GLY A 42 -16.86 -3.93 -30.05
CA GLY A 42 -16.43 -4.77 -31.18
C GLY A 42 -17.45 -5.85 -31.56
N GLN A 43 -18.05 -6.53 -30.58
CA GLN A 43 -19.06 -7.58 -30.83
C GLN A 43 -20.35 -7.02 -31.42
N THR A 44 -20.86 -5.91 -30.91
CA THR A 44 -22.15 -5.35 -31.34
C THR A 44 -22.15 -4.84 -32.78
N VAL A 45 -21.04 -4.22 -33.24
CA VAL A 45 -20.90 -3.78 -34.64
C VAL A 45 -20.80 -4.97 -35.60
N THR A 46 -20.09 -6.02 -35.20
CA THR A 46 -19.90 -7.23 -36.00
C THR A 46 -21.21 -8.00 -36.18
N ASP A 47 -21.96 -8.21 -35.10
CA ASP A 47 -23.28 -8.86 -35.12
C ASP A 47 -24.28 -8.08 -35.98
N SER A 48 -24.27 -6.76 -35.88
CA SER A 48 -25.17 -5.90 -36.66
C SER A 48 -24.80 -5.94 -38.14
N ARG A 49 -23.51 -5.96 -38.45
CA ARG A 49 -22.99 -6.06 -39.82
C ARG A 49 -23.44 -7.36 -40.49
N GLU A 50 -23.32 -8.47 -39.77
CA GLU A 50 -23.76 -9.78 -40.27
C GLU A 50 -25.26 -9.80 -40.54
N LYS A 51 -26.09 -9.28 -39.63
CA LYS A 51 -27.55 -9.14 -39.83
C LYS A 51 -27.89 -8.24 -41.02
N ALA A 52 -27.18 -7.13 -41.20
CA ALA A 52 -27.42 -6.21 -42.30
C ALA A 52 -27.04 -6.82 -43.65
N LEU A 53 -25.93 -7.55 -43.73
CA LEU A 53 -25.52 -8.29 -44.93
C LEU A 53 -26.44 -9.47 -45.25
N ALA A 54 -26.92 -10.19 -44.23
CA ALA A 54 -27.90 -11.25 -44.41
C ALA A 54 -29.20 -10.71 -45.03
N ARG A 55 -29.75 -9.62 -44.47
CA ARG A 55 -30.93 -8.95 -45.03
C ARG A 55 -30.68 -8.40 -46.43
N LEU A 56 -29.52 -7.81 -46.68
CA LEU A 56 -29.15 -7.36 -48.04
C LEU A 56 -29.19 -8.53 -49.02
N THR A 57 -28.65 -9.69 -48.63
CA THR A 57 -28.66 -10.90 -49.46
C THR A 57 -30.09 -11.36 -49.78
N ASP A 58 -30.98 -11.38 -48.80
CA ASP A 58 -32.38 -11.73 -49.03
C ASP A 58 -33.09 -10.74 -49.95
N VAL A 59 -32.86 -9.44 -49.74
CA VAL A 59 -33.43 -8.37 -50.58
C VAL A 59 -32.87 -8.40 -52.00
N THR A 60 -31.59 -8.74 -52.19
CA THR A 60 -31.01 -8.94 -53.52
C THR A 60 -31.74 -10.06 -54.27
N ARG A 61 -32.06 -11.18 -53.60
CA ARG A 61 -32.84 -12.25 -54.24
C ARG A 61 -34.24 -11.79 -54.64
N LEU A 62 -34.91 -11.00 -53.80
CA LEU A 62 -36.23 -10.44 -54.12
C LEU A 62 -36.17 -9.50 -55.33
N TYR A 63 -35.14 -8.65 -55.39
CA TYR A 63 -34.92 -7.74 -56.51
C TYR A 63 -34.67 -8.53 -57.82
N GLU A 64 -33.81 -9.54 -57.78
CA GLU A 64 -33.53 -10.42 -58.93
C GLU A 64 -34.77 -11.21 -59.39
N ALA A 65 -35.64 -11.58 -58.44
CA ALA A 65 -36.91 -12.24 -58.72
C ALA A 65 -38.02 -11.28 -59.22
N GLY A 66 -37.78 -9.96 -59.23
CA GLY A 66 -38.77 -8.95 -59.61
C GLY A 66 -39.88 -8.76 -58.57
N GLU A 67 -39.66 -9.20 -57.33
CA GLU A 67 -40.61 -9.06 -56.24
C GLU A 67 -40.58 -7.66 -55.61
N PRO A 68 -41.70 -7.18 -55.03
CA PRO A 68 -41.74 -5.88 -54.37
C PRO A 68 -40.80 -5.84 -53.17
N LEU A 69 -39.94 -4.81 -53.15
CA LEU A 69 -38.98 -4.60 -52.07
C LEU A 69 -39.68 -4.25 -50.74
N PRO A 70 -39.21 -4.78 -49.60
CA PRO A 70 -39.72 -4.41 -48.29
C PRO A 70 -39.37 -2.96 -47.95
N ARG A 71 -40.14 -2.31 -47.06
CA ARG A 71 -40.02 -0.87 -46.72
C ARG A 71 -38.64 -0.43 -46.21
N PHE A 72 -37.86 -1.35 -45.64
CA PHE A 72 -36.51 -1.07 -45.13
C PHE A 72 -35.42 -1.17 -46.21
N ALA A 73 -35.80 -1.56 -47.43
CA ALA A 73 -34.92 -1.70 -48.59
C ALA A 73 -35.34 -0.77 -49.73
N GLY A 74 -34.40 -0.43 -50.60
CA GLY A 74 -34.68 0.36 -51.79
C GLY A 74 -33.50 0.40 -52.74
N VAL A 75 -33.79 0.75 -53.99
CA VAL A 75 -32.78 1.07 -55.00
C VAL A 75 -32.49 2.57 -54.92
N ASP A 76 -31.24 2.93 -54.69
CA ASP A 76 -30.76 4.29 -54.43
C ASP A 76 -31.63 5.08 -53.44
N PRO A 77 -31.89 4.54 -52.22
CA PRO A 77 -32.75 5.21 -51.27
C PRO A 77 -32.14 6.56 -50.82
N PRO A 78 -32.99 7.58 -50.59
CA PRO A 78 -32.54 8.84 -50.02
C PRO A 78 -31.97 8.61 -48.62
N GLY A 79 -30.76 9.12 -48.37
CA GLY A 79 -30.02 8.88 -47.12
C GLY A 79 -28.90 7.85 -47.21
N LEU A 80 -28.79 7.10 -48.33
CA LEU A 80 -27.66 6.16 -48.52
C LEU A 80 -26.32 6.92 -48.55
N PRO A 81 -25.34 6.53 -47.71
CA PRO A 81 -24.01 7.14 -47.69
C PRO A 81 -23.32 7.07 -49.06
N ALA A 82 -22.69 8.17 -49.47
CA ALA A 82 -22.06 8.27 -50.78
C ALA A 82 -20.94 7.23 -50.98
N SER A 83 -20.18 6.90 -49.93
CA SER A 83 -19.15 5.87 -49.95
C SER A 83 -19.71 4.48 -50.21
N LEU A 84 -20.83 4.12 -49.56
CA LEU A 84 -21.53 2.84 -49.80
C LEU A 84 -22.13 2.78 -51.20
N ARG A 85 -22.71 3.88 -51.69
CA ARG A 85 -23.26 3.95 -53.05
C ARG A 85 -22.17 3.71 -54.09
N ALA A 86 -21.03 4.39 -53.96
CA ALA A 86 -19.90 4.23 -54.88
C ALA A 86 -19.38 2.78 -54.88
N LEU A 87 -19.26 2.17 -53.70
CA LEU A 87 -18.81 0.78 -53.53
C LEU A 87 -19.81 -0.23 -54.15
N ALA A 88 -21.11 0.00 -53.96
CA ALA A 88 -22.16 -0.81 -54.57
C ALA A 88 -22.18 -0.72 -56.10
N VAL A 89 -22.01 0.48 -56.67
CA VAL A 89 -21.96 0.68 -58.12
C VAL A 89 -20.70 0.04 -58.73
N GLN A 90 -19.62 -0.07 -57.96
CA GLN A 90 -18.40 -0.79 -58.35
C GLN A 90 -18.55 -2.33 -58.30
N GLY A 91 -19.72 -2.84 -57.90
CA GLY A 91 -19.97 -4.29 -57.84
C GLY A 91 -19.65 -4.92 -56.47
N GLU A 92 -19.20 -4.13 -55.49
CA GLU A 92 -18.88 -4.64 -54.17
C GLU A 92 -20.03 -4.48 -53.17
N ARG A 93 -20.00 -5.28 -52.10
CA ARG A 93 -20.95 -5.17 -50.99
C ARG A 93 -20.25 -4.56 -49.78
N GLY A 94 -20.93 -3.65 -49.10
CA GLY A 94 -20.38 -2.97 -47.93
C GLY A 94 -21.42 -2.71 -46.87
N THR A 95 -20.94 -2.40 -45.67
CA THR A 95 -21.77 -1.92 -44.56
C THR A 95 -21.16 -0.68 -43.94
N LEU A 96 -22.00 0.24 -43.48
CA LEU A 96 -21.56 1.45 -42.78
C LEU A 96 -22.64 1.89 -41.80
N VAL A 97 -22.23 2.34 -40.62
CA VAL A 97 -23.12 3.01 -39.67
C VAL A 97 -23.18 4.49 -40.05
N ALA A 98 -24.37 4.99 -40.36
CA ALA A 98 -24.60 6.39 -40.64
C ALA A 98 -25.83 6.89 -39.90
N ASP A 99 -25.91 8.21 -39.71
CA ASP A 99 -27.13 8.84 -39.25
C ASP A 99 -28.17 8.86 -40.39
N ASP A 100 -29.35 8.28 -40.13
CA ASP A 100 -30.54 8.43 -40.98
C ASP A 100 -31.62 9.12 -40.14
N ARG A 101 -31.85 10.41 -40.41
CA ARG A 101 -32.88 11.24 -39.75
C ARG A 101 -32.74 11.31 -38.21
N GLY A 102 -31.52 11.47 -37.72
CA GLY A 102 -31.22 11.58 -36.29
C GLY A 102 -31.22 10.24 -35.54
N ARG A 103 -31.23 9.12 -36.28
CA ARG A 103 -31.11 7.77 -35.70
C ARG A 103 -29.87 7.07 -36.27
N PRO A 104 -29.00 6.52 -35.42
CA PRO A 104 -27.92 5.68 -35.89
C PRO A 104 -28.52 4.45 -36.59
N THR A 105 -28.18 4.28 -37.87
CA THR A 105 -28.71 3.22 -38.72
C THR A 105 -27.55 2.49 -39.38
N MET A 106 -27.58 1.16 -39.32
CA MET A 106 -26.64 0.36 -40.07
C MET A 106 -27.15 0.15 -41.49
N TRP A 107 -26.41 0.68 -42.45
CA TRP A 107 -26.65 0.51 -43.88
C TRP A 107 -25.85 -0.68 -44.39
N ALA A 108 -26.48 -1.51 -45.22
CA ALA A 108 -25.81 -2.46 -46.08
C ALA A 108 -26.18 -2.15 -47.52
N ALA A 109 -25.19 -2.09 -48.42
CA ALA A 109 -25.42 -1.82 -49.83
C ALA A 109 -24.71 -2.84 -50.72
N GLY A 110 -25.29 -3.12 -51.89
CA GLY A 110 -24.74 -4.00 -52.91
C GLY A 110 -25.22 -3.62 -54.32
N PRO A 111 -24.62 -4.19 -55.37
CA PRO A 111 -24.94 -3.85 -56.75
C PRO A 111 -26.36 -4.29 -57.14
N ALA A 112 -27.02 -3.46 -57.95
CA ALA A 112 -28.27 -3.78 -58.65
C ALA A 112 -28.31 -3.02 -59.99
N ASP A 113 -27.93 -3.67 -61.09
CA ASP A 113 -28.00 -3.14 -62.47
C ASP A 113 -27.42 -1.72 -62.64
N GLY A 114 -26.21 -1.49 -62.14
CA GLY A 114 -25.54 -0.18 -62.19
C GLY A 114 -26.05 0.84 -61.17
N ARG A 115 -26.95 0.44 -60.27
CA ARG A 115 -27.46 1.21 -59.13
C ARG A 115 -27.09 0.52 -57.81
N ALA A 116 -27.28 1.23 -56.69
CA ALA A 116 -27.05 0.66 -55.38
C ALA A 116 -28.37 0.17 -54.75
N LEU A 117 -28.48 -1.13 -54.52
CA LEU A 117 -29.51 -1.69 -53.65
C LEU A 117 -29.04 -1.56 -52.21
N ALA A 118 -29.86 -0.98 -51.35
CA ALA A 118 -29.49 -0.75 -49.96
C ALA A 118 -30.59 -1.17 -48.99
N VAL A 119 -30.14 -1.62 -47.82
CA VAL A 119 -30.95 -2.06 -46.68
C VAL A 119 -30.58 -1.24 -45.47
N ARG A 120 -31.59 -0.82 -44.70
CA ARG A 120 -31.44 -0.17 -43.40
C ARG A 120 -31.82 -1.12 -42.28
N VAL A 121 -30.96 -1.18 -41.27
CA VAL A 121 -31.24 -1.86 -40.00
C VAL A 121 -31.12 -0.83 -38.88
N ASP A 122 -32.21 -0.66 -38.14
CA ASP A 122 -32.29 0.29 -37.02
C ASP A 122 -31.30 -0.15 -35.93
N TYR A 123 -30.27 0.67 -35.67
CA TYR A 123 -29.17 0.37 -34.72
C TYR A 123 -29.46 0.96 -33.33
N THR A 124 -30.57 1.68 -33.18
CA THR A 124 -31.00 2.35 -31.93
C THR A 124 -31.09 1.40 -30.74
N GLN A 125 -31.66 0.20 -30.92
CA GLN A 125 -31.80 -0.79 -29.85
C GLN A 125 -30.45 -1.34 -29.37
N SER A 126 -29.47 -1.48 -30.28
CA SER A 126 -28.10 -1.86 -29.93
C SER A 126 -27.36 -0.73 -29.23
N ALA A 127 -27.54 0.52 -29.66
CA ALA A 127 -26.92 1.70 -29.05
C ALA A 127 -27.42 1.95 -27.61
N GLU A 128 -28.73 1.84 -27.36
CA GLU A 128 -29.30 1.99 -26.00
C GLU A 128 -28.83 0.90 -25.03
N THR A 129 -28.67 -0.33 -25.54
CA THR A 129 -28.13 -1.45 -24.75
C THR A 129 -26.65 -1.21 -24.39
N ILE A 130 -25.86 -0.63 -25.30
CA ILE A 130 -24.46 -0.27 -25.05
C ILE A 130 -24.36 0.82 -23.98
N ASP A 131 -25.16 1.89 -24.09
CA ASP A 131 -25.16 2.99 -23.10
C ASP A 131 -25.54 2.52 -21.69
N ALA A 132 -26.50 1.60 -21.59
CA ALA A 132 -26.90 1.01 -20.32
C ALA A 132 -25.78 0.14 -19.71
N LEU A 133 -25.12 -0.65 -20.55
CA LEU A 133 -23.97 -1.47 -20.13
C LEU A 133 -22.80 -0.59 -19.69
N ASP A 134 -22.41 0.43 -20.47
CA ASP A 134 -21.33 1.36 -20.14
C ASP A 134 -21.59 2.07 -18.80
N ARG A 135 -22.82 2.52 -18.55
CA ARG A 135 -23.17 3.16 -17.27
C ARG A 135 -23.09 2.18 -16.09
N SER A 136 -23.48 0.93 -16.29
CA SER A 136 -23.37 -0.11 -15.25
C SER A 136 -21.91 -0.50 -14.97
N ILE A 137 -21.06 -0.51 -16.01
CA ILE A 137 -19.62 -0.77 -15.89
C ILE A 137 -18.92 0.37 -15.18
N LEU A 138 -19.22 1.62 -15.53
CA LEU A 138 -18.66 2.79 -14.85
C LEU A 138 -19.08 2.83 -13.38
N GLY A 139 -20.37 2.58 -13.10
CA GLY A 139 -20.89 2.54 -11.73
C GLY A 139 -20.21 1.47 -10.88
N SER A 140 -20.14 0.23 -11.39
CA SER A 140 -19.49 -0.88 -10.68
C SER A 140 -17.98 -0.67 -10.52
N SER A 141 -17.31 -0.07 -11.50
CA SER A 141 -15.87 0.24 -11.44
C SER A 141 -15.54 1.29 -10.38
N VAL A 142 -16.31 2.39 -10.34
CA VAL A 142 -16.13 3.44 -9.32
C VAL A 142 -16.37 2.88 -7.92
N LEU A 143 -17.40 2.04 -7.77
CA LEU A 143 -17.73 1.41 -6.48
C LEU A 143 -16.62 0.44 -6.05
N ALA A 144 -16.11 -0.38 -6.96
CA ALA A 144 -15.01 -1.31 -6.68
C ALA A 144 -13.71 -0.57 -6.30
N ILE A 145 -13.36 0.50 -7.00
CA ILE A 145 -12.21 1.35 -6.68
C ILE A 145 -12.40 1.98 -5.30
N GLY A 146 -13.56 2.59 -5.04
CA GLY A 146 -13.88 3.22 -3.76
C GLY A 146 -13.80 2.24 -2.58
N ALA A 147 -14.39 1.05 -2.74
CA ALA A 147 -14.34 0.00 -1.73
C ALA A 147 -12.89 -0.46 -1.46
N THR A 148 -12.10 -0.67 -2.51
CA THR A 148 -10.71 -1.14 -2.33
C THR A 148 -9.81 -0.08 -1.70
N LEU A 149 -9.97 1.19 -2.09
CA LEU A 149 -9.26 2.31 -1.47
C LEU A 149 -9.60 2.44 0.01
N LEU A 150 -10.88 2.31 0.38
CA LEU A 150 -11.32 2.35 1.78
C LEU A 150 -10.70 1.22 2.60
N VAL A 151 -10.79 -0.02 2.12
CA VAL A 151 -10.23 -1.19 2.80
C VAL A 151 -8.71 -1.10 2.91
N GLY A 152 -8.04 -0.73 1.81
CA GLY A 152 -6.58 -0.56 1.77
C GLY A 152 -6.09 0.53 2.72
N ALA A 153 -6.72 1.71 2.69
CA ALA A 153 -6.38 2.81 3.59
C ALA A 153 -6.57 2.43 5.06
N PHE A 154 -7.67 1.73 5.38
CA PHE A 154 -7.93 1.26 6.74
C PHE A 154 -6.88 0.25 7.21
N ALA A 155 -6.56 -0.77 6.39
CA ALA A 155 -5.57 -1.78 6.71
C ALA A 155 -4.18 -1.18 6.92
N VAL A 156 -3.72 -0.32 6.00
CA VAL A 156 -2.41 0.35 6.10
C VAL A 156 -2.34 1.23 7.34
N THR A 157 -3.36 2.04 7.61
CA THR A 157 -3.39 2.94 8.77
C THR A 157 -3.28 2.15 10.07
N ARG A 158 -3.94 0.99 10.16
CA ARG A 158 -3.89 0.13 11.34
C ARG A 158 -2.50 -0.44 11.61
N VAL A 159 -1.84 -0.98 10.59
CA VAL A 159 -0.48 -1.56 10.71
C VAL A 159 0.54 -0.46 11.04
N THR A 160 0.46 0.66 10.33
CA THR A 160 1.31 1.84 10.53
C THR A 160 1.27 2.34 11.97
N ARG A 161 0.07 2.49 12.52
CA ARG A 161 -0.12 3.01 13.87
C ARG A 161 0.58 2.13 14.90
N ARG A 162 0.49 0.80 14.75
CA ARG A 162 1.18 -0.15 15.64
C ARG A 162 2.70 -0.06 15.50
N LEU A 163 3.22 -0.04 14.27
CA LEU A 163 4.66 0.13 14.06
C LEU A 163 5.20 1.46 14.62
N HIS A 164 4.39 2.52 14.56
CA HIS A 164 4.78 3.81 15.12
C HIS A 164 4.86 3.78 16.65
N LEU A 165 3.94 3.05 17.32
CA LEU A 165 4.00 2.82 18.76
C LEU A 165 5.25 2.01 19.13
N THR A 166 5.52 0.90 18.44
CA THR A 166 6.74 0.11 18.63
C THR A 166 8.00 0.97 18.46
N ALA A 167 8.03 1.84 17.44
CA ALA A 167 9.16 2.74 17.20
C ALA A 167 9.29 3.85 18.27
N GLN A 168 8.19 4.33 18.85
CA GLN A 168 8.22 5.28 19.97
C GLN A 168 8.83 4.63 21.22
N VAL A 169 8.42 3.40 21.54
CA VAL A 169 8.97 2.64 22.66
C VAL A 169 10.44 2.33 22.45
N ALA A 170 10.84 1.90 21.25
CA ALA A 170 12.26 1.71 20.92
C ALA A 170 13.09 2.98 21.14
N ARG A 171 12.55 4.17 20.80
CA ARG A 171 13.22 5.45 21.07
C ARG A 171 13.34 5.74 22.57
N ARG A 172 12.32 5.43 23.36
CA ARG A 172 12.37 5.56 24.83
C ARG A 172 13.43 4.65 25.44
N ILE A 173 13.46 3.38 25.04
CA ILE A 173 14.49 2.42 25.46
C ILE A 173 15.89 2.93 25.09
N SER A 174 16.08 3.42 23.87
CA SER A 174 17.38 3.98 23.45
C SER A 174 17.78 5.26 24.19
N ALA A 175 16.81 5.96 24.79
CA ALA A 175 17.04 7.15 25.61
C ALA A 175 17.29 6.82 27.10
N GLY A 176 17.29 5.54 27.47
CA GLY A 176 17.57 5.06 28.84
C GLY A 176 16.34 4.61 29.63
N ASP A 177 15.13 4.77 29.09
CA ASP A 177 13.90 4.27 29.72
C ASP A 177 13.71 2.78 29.41
N LEU A 178 14.41 1.94 30.19
CA LEU A 178 14.42 0.48 30.03
C LEU A 178 13.17 -0.20 30.58
N ASP A 179 12.26 0.53 31.22
CA ASP A 179 10.95 0.01 31.66
C ASP A 179 9.87 0.21 30.60
N ALA A 180 10.11 1.03 29.57
CA ALA A 180 9.19 1.18 28.46
C ALA A 180 8.96 -0.17 27.74
N ARG A 181 7.69 -0.56 27.61
CA ARG A 181 7.25 -1.75 26.87
C ARG A 181 6.25 -1.36 25.79
N VAL A 182 6.17 -2.18 24.75
CA VAL A 182 5.17 -2.00 23.68
C VAL A 182 3.80 -2.46 24.14
N ASP A 183 3.75 -3.52 24.96
CA ASP A 183 2.53 -4.11 25.51
C ASP A 183 1.45 -4.34 24.45
N ASP A 184 1.83 -4.97 23.34
CA ASP A 184 0.86 -5.28 22.29
C ASP A 184 -0.14 -6.33 22.81
N PRO A 185 -1.47 -6.06 22.78
CA PRO A 185 -2.47 -7.01 23.27
C PRO A 185 -2.42 -8.38 22.59
N ARG A 186 -1.83 -8.47 21.39
CA ARG A 186 -1.65 -9.74 20.65
C ARG A 186 -0.46 -10.57 21.14
N THR A 187 0.50 -9.98 21.85
CA THR A 187 1.60 -10.75 22.46
C THR A 187 1.21 -11.32 23.82
N GLN A 188 0.20 -10.74 24.48
CA GLN A 188 -0.30 -11.20 25.78
C GLN A 188 -1.25 -12.41 25.69
N ASP A 189 -1.98 -12.55 24.58
CA ASP A 189 -2.95 -13.62 24.37
C ASP A 189 -2.41 -14.67 23.40
N SER A 190 -1.92 -15.79 23.94
CA SER A 190 -1.37 -16.91 23.18
C SER A 190 -2.42 -17.65 22.32
N SER A 191 -3.71 -17.39 22.52
CA SER A 191 -4.79 -17.96 21.71
C SER A 191 -5.01 -17.22 20.38
N ARG A 192 -4.44 -16.02 20.21
CA ARG A 192 -4.58 -15.22 19.00
C ARG A 192 -3.41 -15.43 18.03
N PRO A 193 -3.68 -15.53 16.72
CA PRO A 193 -2.62 -15.52 15.70
C PRO A 193 -1.78 -14.26 15.82
N GLN A 194 -0.46 -14.43 15.97
CA GLN A 194 0.50 -13.33 15.99
C GLN A 194 0.77 -12.87 14.56
N ASP A 195 0.65 -11.57 14.32
CA ASP A 195 1.12 -10.95 13.09
C ASP A 195 2.59 -10.53 13.21
N GLU A 196 3.22 -10.21 12.09
CA GLU A 196 4.64 -9.85 12.05
C GLU A 196 4.95 -8.63 12.95
N VAL A 197 3.99 -7.72 13.09
CA VAL A 197 4.11 -6.55 13.98
C VAL A 197 4.11 -6.96 15.46
N ALA A 198 3.27 -7.94 15.85
CA ALA A 198 3.29 -8.51 17.19
C ALA A 198 4.62 -9.21 17.48
N THR A 199 5.15 -9.99 16.52
CA THR A 199 6.45 -10.65 16.66
C THR A 199 7.58 -9.64 16.88
N VAL A 200 7.62 -8.55 16.12
CA VAL A 200 8.63 -7.48 16.29
C VAL A 200 8.48 -6.80 17.65
N SER A 201 7.24 -6.55 18.09
CA SER A 201 6.98 -5.93 19.39
C SER A 201 7.46 -6.82 20.55
N GLY A 202 7.15 -8.12 20.51
CA GLY A 202 7.61 -9.08 21.51
C GLY A 202 9.14 -9.26 21.52
N ALA A 203 9.79 -9.20 20.35
CA ALA A 203 11.24 -9.22 20.26
C ALA A 203 11.89 -7.97 20.89
N LEU A 204 11.29 -6.78 20.69
CA LEU A 204 11.75 -5.54 21.32
C LEU A 204 11.62 -5.59 22.84
N ASP A 205 10.47 -6.05 23.35
CA ASP A 205 10.23 -6.19 24.80
C ASP A 205 11.22 -7.20 25.43
N THR A 206 11.49 -8.32 24.74
CA THR A 206 12.49 -9.32 25.17
C THR A 206 13.91 -8.73 25.20
N MET A 207 14.26 -7.93 24.19
CA MET A 207 15.55 -7.23 24.14
C MET A 207 15.68 -6.24 25.29
N ALA A 208 14.63 -5.46 25.57
CA ALA A 208 14.61 -4.49 26.68
C ALA A 208 14.80 -5.18 28.04
N SER A 209 14.06 -6.27 28.29
CA SER A 209 14.18 -7.08 29.50
C SER A 209 15.58 -7.71 29.66
N SER A 210 16.15 -8.20 28.57
CA SER A 210 17.51 -8.76 28.57
C SER A 210 18.58 -7.70 28.87
N LEU A 211 18.41 -6.48 28.34
CA LEU A 211 19.31 -5.35 28.60
C LEU A 211 19.23 -4.90 30.05
N GLN A 212 18.01 -4.74 30.58
CA GLN A 212 17.77 -4.40 31.99
C GLN A 212 18.39 -5.43 32.93
N SER A 213 18.18 -6.73 32.65
CA SER A 213 18.76 -7.82 33.44
C SER A 213 20.29 -7.81 33.44
N LYS A 214 20.92 -7.52 32.30
CA LYS A 214 22.38 -7.41 32.19
C LYS A 214 22.93 -6.24 33.00
N LEU A 215 22.33 -5.06 32.89
CA LEU A 215 22.75 -3.87 33.62
C LEU A 215 22.63 -4.06 35.14
N GLN A 216 21.51 -4.63 35.60
CA GLN A 216 21.35 -4.96 37.02
C GLN A 216 22.38 -6.00 37.50
N SER A 217 22.75 -6.96 36.64
CA SER A 217 23.79 -7.93 36.97
C SER A 217 25.18 -7.28 37.05
N GLU A 218 25.50 -6.35 36.15
CA GLU A 218 26.77 -5.59 36.19
C GLU A 218 26.84 -4.72 37.44
N GLN A 219 25.76 -4.00 37.78
CA GLN A 219 25.68 -3.18 38.99
C GLN A 219 25.89 -4.02 40.26
N ARG A 220 25.21 -5.17 40.38
CA ARG A 220 25.39 -6.09 41.51
C ARG A 220 26.82 -6.62 41.58
N PHE A 221 27.38 -7.04 40.45
CA PHE A 221 28.76 -7.50 40.40
C PHE A 221 29.76 -6.43 40.86
N THR A 222 29.61 -5.18 40.39
CA THR A 222 30.47 -4.06 40.80
C THR A 222 30.35 -3.79 42.30
N ALA A 223 29.14 -3.81 42.84
CA ALA A 223 28.90 -3.63 44.28
C ALA A 223 29.55 -4.75 45.10
N ASP A 224 29.38 -6.01 44.69
CA ASP A 224 29.93 -7.18 45.37
C ASP A 224 31.46 -7.16 45.34
N VAL A 225 32.08 -6.90 44.17
CA VAL A 225 33.54 -6.81 44.04
C VAL A 225 34.12 -5.73 44.94
N ALA A 226 33.48 -4.57 45.01
CA ALA A 226 33.99 -3.48 45.83
C ALA A 226 33.82 -3.74 47.34
N HIS A 227 32.78 -4.48 47.75
CA HIS A 227 32.65 -4.97 49.13
C HIS A 227 33.74 -6.00 49.46
N GLU A 228 33.97 -6.97 48.57
CA GLU A 228 35.00 -8.00 48.76
C GLU A 228 36.42 -7.41 48.79
N LEU A 229 36.69 -6.33 48.05
CA LEU A 229 37.98 -5.62 48.08
C LEU A 229 38.21 -4.81 49.36
N ARG A 230 37.14 -4.37 50.05
CA ARG A 230 37.25 -3.57 51.27
C ARG A 230 37.93 -4.33 52.40
N THR A 231 37.60 -5.60 52.57
CA THR A 231 38.13 -6.47 53.62
C THR A 231 39.66 -6.64 53.53
N PRO A 232 40.24 -7.11 52.41
CA PRO A 232 41.69 -7.24 52.27
C PRO A 232 42.41 -5.88 52.29
N LEU A 233 41.80 -4.80 51.76
CA LEU A 233 42.39 -3.46 51.85
C LEU A 233 42.43 -2.93 53.29
N THR A 234 41.46 -3.28 54.13
CA THR A 234 41.47 -2.97 55.56
C THR A 234 42.60 -3.71 56.26
N GLY A 235 42.79 -5.00 55.94
CA GLY A 235 43.91 -5.79 56.44
C GLY A 235 45.27 -5.24 56.01
N LEU A 236 45.42 -4.87 54.73
CA LEU A 236 46.63 -4.23 54.21
C LEU A 236 46.91 -2.87 54.85
N SER A 237 45.87 -2.08 55.14
CA SER A 237 46.01 -0.81 55.86
C SER A 237 46.56 -1.04 57.27
N ALA A 238 45.97 -1.98 58.02
CA ALA A 238 46.43 -2.32 59.36
C ALA A 238 47.88 -2.86 59.36
N ALA A 239 48.22 -3.70 58.39
CA ALA A 239 49.58 -4.21 58.24
C ALA A 239 50.59 -3.10 57.87
N ALA A 240 50.19 -2.13 57.03
CA ALA A 240 51.02 -0.99 56.65
C ALA A 240 51.25 -0.02 57.82
N GLU A 241 50.32 0.08 58.77
CA GLU A 241 50.51 0.86 60.01
C GLU A 241 51.61 0.27 60.90
N LEU A 242 51.79 -1.06 60.91
CA LEU A 242 52.83 -1.75 61.69
C LEU A 242 54.25 -1.64 61.12
N LEU A 243 54.42 -1.11 59.90
CA LEU A 243 55.73 -0.96 59.29
C LEU A 243 56.61 0.06 60.06
N PRO A 244 57.92 -0.19 60.21
CA PRO A 244 58.84 0.75 60.84
C PRO A 244 58.92 2.06 60.06
N GLU A 245 59.18 3.18 60.76
CA GLU A 245 59.25 4.48 60.11
C GLU A 245 60.40 4.56 59.09
N GLY A 246 60.08 5.09 57.93
CA GLY A 246 61.01 5.20 56.82
C GLY A 246 60.32 5.53 55.52
N ARG A 247 61.07 6.10 54.58
CA ARG A 247 60.55 6.52 53.26
C ARG A 247 59.82 5.39 52.49
N PRO A 248 60.27 4.12 52.50
CA PRO A 248 59.55 3.02 51.86
C PRO A 248 58.17 2.75 52.49
N SER A 249 58.07 2.84 53.83
CA SER A 249 56.83 2.60 54.57
C SER A 249 55.78 3.69 54.32
N GLU A 250 56.20 4.96 54.20
CA GLU A 250 55.33 6.07 53.78
C GLU A 250 54.71 5.81 52.40
N LEU A 251 55.53 5.40 51.42
CA LEU A 251 55.06 5.10 50.06
C LEU A 251 54.02 3.97 50.03
N VAL A 252 54.21 2.93 50.84
CA VAL A 252 53.25 1.83 50.97
C VAL A 252 51.95 2.31 51.60
N ARG A 253 52.01 3.06 52.70
CA ARG A 253 50.83 3.63 53.38
C ARG A 253 50.04 4.54 52.44
N ASP A 254 50.71 5.41 51.70
CA ASP A 254 50.06 6.29 50.72
C ASP A 254 49.41 5.50 49.59
N ARG A 255 50.04 4.43 49.10
CA ARG A 255 49.47 3.59 48.05
C ARG A 255 48.23 2.81 48.51
N VAL A 256 48.26 2.27 49.73
CA VAL A 256 47.10 1.58 50.32
C VAL A 256 45.95 2.57 50.56
N ARG A 257 46.25 3.77 51.06
CA ARG A 257 45.25 4.84 51.23
C ARG A 257 44.61 5.24 49.89
N ALA A 258 45.42 5.36 48.83
CA ALA A 258 44.91 5.63 47.49
C ALA A 258 44.01 4.51 46.95
N MET A 259 44.40 3.23 47.12
CA MET A 259 43.57 2.08 46.71
C MET A 259 42.23 2.04 47.44
N ARG A 260 42.24 2.35 48.74
CA ARG A 260 41.02 2.45 49.54
C ARG A 260 40.10 3.55 49.01
N GLY A 261 40.64 4.75 48.77
CA GLY A 261 39.87 5.87 48.21
C GLY A 261 39.22 5.51 46.87
N LEU A 262 39.97 4.93 45.93
CA LEU A 262 39.44 4.48 44.63
C LEU A 262 38.33 3.43 44.76
N THR A 263 38.39 2.56 45.77
CA THR A 263 37.36 1.54 46.01
C THR A 263 36.10 2.17 46.61
N GLU A 264 36.25 3.15 47.49
CA GLU A 264 35.15 3.94 48.05
C GLU A 264 34.47 4.79 46.96
N ASP A 265 35.24 5.42 46.06
CA ASP A 265 34.72 6.17 44.90
C ASP A 265 33.91 5.26 43.97
N LEU A 266 34.40 4.04 43.71
CA LEU A 266 33.71 3.06 42.86
C LEU A 266 32.38 2.59 43.47
N LEU A 267 32.34 2.41 44.80
CA LEU A 267 31.09 2.13 45.52
C LEU A 267 30.09 3.29 45.45
N GLU A 268 30.59 4.52 45.52
CA GLU A 268 29.76 5.73 45.41
C GLU A 268 29.14 5.85 44.01
N ILE A 269 29.92 5.63 42.96
CA ILE A 269 29.45 5.60 41.57
C ILE A 269 28.38 4.51 41.40
N SER A 270 28.64 3.29 41.87
CA SER A 270 27.68 2.18 41.79
C SER A 270 26.35 2.50 42.50
N ARG A 271 26.40 3.19 43.65
CA ARG A 271 25.19 3.64 44.36
C ARG A 271 24.43 4.76 43.64
N LEU A 272 25.14 5.67 42.98
CA LEU A 272 24.54 6.76 42.22
C LEU A 272 23.81 6.25 40.98
N ASP A 273 24.42 5.31 40.25
CA ASP A 273 23.77 4.67 39.10
C ASP A 273 22.50 3.92 39.50
N ALA A 274 22.51 3.22 40.64
CA ALA A 274 21.31 2.55 41.16
C ALA A 274 20.19 3.51 41.58
N ARG A 275 20.53 4.74 42.01
CA ARG A 275 19.55 5.78 42.40
C ARG A 275 18.93 6.50 41.20
N ASN A 276 19.66 6.65 40.10
CA ASN A 276 19.12 7.25 38.88
C ASN A 276 17.98 6.41 38.27
N GLU A 277 17.97 5.09 38.52
CA GLU A 277 16.89 4.18 38.10
C GLU A 277 15.60 4.35 38.93
N THR A 278 15.65 5.01 40.10
CA THR A 278 14.50 5.15 41.03
C THR A 278 13.86 6.54 41.07
N VAL A 279 14.22 7.48 40.18
CA VAL A 279 13.55 8.78 40.12
C VAL A 279 12.18 8.63 39.46
N ASP A 280 11.23 8.16 40.24
CA ASP A 280 9.80 8.17 39.96
C ASP A 280 9.31 9.63 39.99
N LEU A 281 9.15 10.21 38.80
CA LEU A 281 8.45 11.47 38.61
C LEU A 281 6.94 11.20 38.75
N ALA A 282 6.48 10.97 39.98
CA ALA A 282 5.07 11.05 40.31
C ALA A 282 4.62 12.50 40.10
N VAL A 283 4.15 12.79 38.88
CA VAL A 283 3.51 14.07 38.52
C VAL A 283 2.29 14.23 39.41
N HIS A 284 2.39 15.13 40.40
CA HIS A 284 1.22 15.68 41.08
C HIS A 284 0.51 16.60 40.09
N GLU A 285 -0.65 16.17 39.59
CA GLU A 285 -1.59 17.09 38.95
C GLU A 285 -2.07 18.10 40.01
N LEU A 286 -1.87 19.39 39.73
CA LEU A 286 -2.48 20.51 40.44
C LEU A 286 -3.86 20.82 39.84
#